data_AF-A0A7J9R009-F1
#
_entry.id   AF-A0A7J9R009-F1
#
_cell.length_a   1.000
_cell.length_b   1.000
_cell.length_c   1.000
_cell.angle_alpha   90.00
_cell.angle_beta   90.00
_cell.angle_gamma   90.00
#
_symmetry.space_group_name_H-M   'P 1'
#
loop_
_entity.id
_entity.type
_entity.pdbx_description
1 polymer ?
#
loop_
_entity_poly.entity_id
_entity_poly.type
_entity_poly.pdbx_seq_one_letter_code
_entity_poly.pdbx_strand_id
1 'polypeptide(L)' 'MSQEIESQVLEFVESRYKKGETTASRHVHIRFDTEIENAEQILQKLAQNGMISKKYDEQYQEDRYSSN' A
#
# COMPACT_ATOMS: atom_id res chain seq x y z
N MET A 1 -12.70 -11.24 0.94
CA MET A 1 -11.67 -10.93 -0.07
C MET A 1 -11.05 -12.24 -0.53
N SER A 2 -10.89 -12.44 -1.84
CA SER A 2 -10.21 -13.63 -2.34
C SER A 2 -8.72 -13.54 -2.03
N GLN A 3 -8.11 -14.63 -1.58
CA GLN A 3 -6.65 -14.72 -1.37
C GLN A 3 -5.85 -14.37 -2.64
N GLU A 4 -6.49 -14.46 -3.80
CA GLU A 4 -5.90 -14.16 -5.11
C GLU A 4 -5.54 -12.68 -5.29
N ILE A 5 -6.38 -11.74 -4.81
CA ILE A 5 -6.10 -10.30 -4.93
C ILE A 5 -4.89 -9.92 -4.07
N GLU A 6 -4.78 -10.45 -2.85
CA GLU A 6 -3.65 -10.16 -1.95
C GLU A 6 -2.32 -10.58 -2.58
N SER A 7 -2.27 -11.77 -3.19
CA SER A 7 -1.08 -12.26 -3.91
C SER A 7 -0.72 -11.37 -5.10
N GLN A 8 -1.71 -10.97 -5.90
CA GLN A 8 -1.48 -10.06 -7.03
C GLN A 8 -0.99 -8.67 -6.58
N VAL A 9 -1.51 -8.16 -5.46
CA VAL A 9 -1.05 -6.90 -4.86
C VAL A 9 0.39 -7.04 -4.39
N LEU A 10 0.76 -8.15 -3.76
CA LEU A 10 2.14 -8.40 -3.34
C LEU A 10 3.10 -8.39 -4.54
N GLU A 11 2.78 -9.15 -5.59
CA GLU A 11 3.59 -9.17 -6.83
C GLU A 11 3.73 -7.77 -7.44
N PHE A 12 2.66 -6.99 -7.44
CA PHE A 12 2.69 -5.61 -7.90
C PHE A 12 3.62 -4.73 -7.05
N VAL A 13 3.52 -4.83 -5.71
CA VAL A 13 4.39 -4.08 -4.79
C VAL A 13 5.86 -4.46 -5.01
N GLU A 14 6.17 -5.75 -5.12
CA GLU A 14 7.53 -6.23 -5.36
C GLU A 14 8.09 -5.76 -6.70
N SER A 15 7.28 -5.77 -7.76
CA SER A 15 7.66 -5.29 -9.09
C SER A 15 8.04 -3.81 -9.07
N ARG A 16 7.28 -2.98 -8.34
CA ARG A 16 7.58 -1.55 -8.15
C ARG A 16 8.82 -1.35 -7.29
N TYR A 17 8.96 -2.10 -6.21
CA TYR A 17 10.13 -2.06 -5.34
C TYR A 17 11.43 -2.40 -6.09
N LYS A 18 11.41 -3.41 -6.98
CA LYS A 18 12.55 -3.75 -7.85
C LYS A 18 12.97 -2.61 -8.79
N LYS A 19 12.07 -1.66 -9.07
CA LYS A 19 12.33 -0.45 -9.86
C LYS A 19 12.69 0.76 -8.99
N GLY A 20 12.79 0.60 -7.67
CA GLY A 20 13.04 1.68 -6.72
C GLY A 20 11.82 2.56 -6.43
N GLU A 21 10.61 2.09 -6.76
CA GLU A 21 9.37 2.85 -6.57
C GLU A 21 8.63 2.44 -5.28
N THR A 22 7.87 3.37 -4.72
CA THR A 22 6.99 3.12 -3.57
C THR A 22 5.55 2.82 -4.00
N THR A 23 4.83 2.05 -3.18
CA THR A 23 3.43 1.68 -3.43
C THR A 23 2.54 2.20 -2.30
N ALA A 24 1.61 3.12 -2.63
CA ALA A 24 0.55 3.60 -1.76
C ALA A 24 -0.80 2.94 -2.11
N SER A 25 -1.78 3.04 -1.21
CA SER A 25 -3.13 2.49 -1.40
C SER A 25 -3.78 2.97 -2.71
N ARG A 26 -3.56 4.23 -3.10
CA ARG A 26 -4.03 4.77 -4.39
C ARG A 26 -3.54 3.98 -5.60
N HIS A 27 -2.29 3.51 -5.59
CA HIS A 27 -1.75 2.71 -6.68
C HIS A 27 -2.46 1.37 -6.80
N VAL A 28 -2.81 0.76 -5.67
CA VAL A 28 -3.54 -0.50 -5.61
C VAL A 28 -5.00 -0.29 -6.05
N HIS A 29 -5.66 0.74 -5.53
CA HIS A 29 -7.03 1.13 -5.93
C HIS A 29 -7.16 1.25 -7.45
N ILE A 30 -6.28 2.04 -8.09
CA ILE A 30 -6.31 2.27 -9.54
C ILE A 30 -5.96 0.99 -10.31
N ARG A 31 -5.00 0.19 -9.84
CA ARG A 31 -4.50 -0.96 -10.59
C ARG A 31 -5.47 -2.14 -10.59
N PHE A 32 -6.18 -2.33 -9.49
CA PHE A 32 -7.02 -3.51 -9.22
C PHE A 32 -8.51 -3.19 -9.09
N ASP A 33 -8.91 -1.94 -9.36
CA ASP A 33 -10.30 -1.48 -9.27
C ASP A 33 -10.95 -1.87 -7.94
N THR A 34 -10.25 -1.60 -6.84
CA THR A 34 -10.68 -1.97 -5.49
C THR A 34 -10.84 -0.74 -4.63
N GLU A 35 -11.85 -0.69 -3.75
CA GLU A 35 -12.06 0.41 -2.81
C GLU A 35 -10.78 0.82 -2.10
N ILE A 36 -10.58 2.13 -1.90
CA ILE A 36 -9.33 2.65 -1.31
C ILE A 36 -9.08 2.10 0.09
N GLU A 37 -10.14 1.91 0.89
CA GLU A 37 -10.08 1.30 2.21
C GLU A 37 -9.64 -0.16 2.14
N ASN A 38 -10.14 -0.91 1.16
CA ASN A 38 -9.72 -2.30 0.94
C ASN A 38 -8.25 -2.37 0.51
N ALA A 39 -7.80 -1.46 -0.37
CA ALA A 39 -6.40 -1.33 -0.74
C ALA A 39 -5.50 -1.05 0.48
N GLU A 40 -5.92 -0.16 1.39
CA GLU A 40 -5.21 0.12 2.64
C GLU A 40 -5.13 -1.12 3.54
N GLN A 41 -6.24 -1.84 3.71
CA GLN A 41 -6.28 -3.07 4.49
C GLN A 41 -5.36 -4.16 3.92
N ILE A 42 -5.31 -4.33 2.60
CA ILE A 42 -4.40 -5.29 1.96
C ILE A 42 -2.95 -4.93 2.28
N LEU A 43 -2.55 -3.68 2.01
CA LEU A 43 -1.18 -3.23 2.26
C LEU A 43 -0.81 -3.33 3.74
N GLN A 44 -1.75 -3.01 4.64
CA GLN A 44 -1.54 -3.17 6.07
C GLN A 44 -1.34 -4.63 6.46
N LYS A 45 -2.16 -5.55 5.93
CA LYS A 45 -2.03 -6.98 6.20
C LYS A 45 -0.72 -7.55 5.68
N LEU A 46 -0.33 -7.20 4.45
CA LEU A 46 0.96 -7.59 3.87
C LEU A 46 2.13 -7.09 4.73
N ALA A 47 2.04 -5.86 5.24
CA ALA A 47 3.06 -5.31 6.14
C ALA A 47 3.10 -6.00 7.50
N GLN A 48 1.93 -6.26 8.11
CA GLN A 48 1.82 -6.98 9.39
C GLN A 48 2.35 -8.41 9.30
N ASN A 49 2.19 -9.05 8.14
CA ASN A 49 2.73 -10.38 7.86
C ASN A 49 4.23 -10.38 7.48
N GLY A 50 4.89 -9.22 7.47
CA GLY A 50 6.31 -9.09 7.12
C GLY A 50 6.62 -9.29 5.63
N MET A 51 5.61 -9.31 4.76
CA MET A 51 5.79 -9.49 3.32
C MET A 51 6.29 -8.22 2.63
N ILE A 52 5.93 -7.05 3.17
CA ILE A 52 6.38 -5.74 2.70
C ILE A 52 6.79 -4.86 3.90
N SER A 53 7.66 -3.87 3.67
CA SER A 53 7.99 -2.87 4.69
C SER A 53 7.22 -1.58 4.44
N LYS A 54 6.71 -0.96 5.51
CA LYS A 54 6.15 0.39 5.44
C LYS A 54 7.29 1.40 5.52
N LYS A 55 7.36 2.31 4.55
CA LYS A 55 8.09 3.57 4.70
C LYS A 55 7.07 4.67 4.93
N TYR A 56 7.17 5.32 6.09
CA TYR A 56 6.41 6.53 6.35
C TYR A 56 7.19 7.69 5.73
N ASP A 57 6.55 8.39 4.80
CA ASP A 57 7.07 9.64 4.30
C ASP A 57 6.76 10.70 5.37
N GLU A 58 7.76 11.10 6.15
CA GLU A 58 7.61 12.03 7.28
C GLU A 58 6.97 13.36 6.84
N GLN A 59 7.14 13.76 5.57
CA GLN A 59 6.54 14.97 5.01
C GLN A 59 5.00 14.95 4.96
N TYR A 60 4.35 13.78 4.88
CA TYR A 60 2.89 13.71 4.74
C TYR A 60 2.14 13.74 6.09
N GLN A 61 2.86 13.61 7.20
CA GLN A 61 2.27 13.62 8.56
C GLN A 61 2.07 15.04 9.10
N GLU A 62 2.94 15.99 8.75
CA GLU A 62 2.80 17.37 9.22
C GLU A 62 1.47 17.99 8.77
N ASP A 63 0.94 17.65 7.59
CA ASP A 63 -0.33 18.21 7.10
C ASP A 63 -1.59 17.66 7.78
N ARG A 64 -1.53 16.53 8.51
CA ARG A 64 -2.70 16.01 9.25
C ARG A 64 -2.82 16.52 10.68
N TYR A 65 -1.73 16.97 11.29
CA TYR A 65 -1.71 17.45 12.68
C TYR A 65 -1.39 18.95 12.82
N SER A 66 -1.00 19.64 11.74
CA SER A 66 -0.73 21.09 11.75
C SER A 66 -1.97 21.97 11.58
N SER A 67 -3.18 21.41 11.49
CA SER A 67 -4.42 22.19 11.65
C SER A 67 -4.84 22.16 13.12
N ASN A 68 -4.19 22.98 13.95
CA ASN A 68 -4.68 23.37 15.26
C ASN A 68 -4.80 24.90 15.31
#